data_AF-A0A2G2WB23-F1
#
_entry.id   AF-A0A2G2WB23-F1
#
_cell.length_a   1.000
_cell.length_b   1.000
_cell.length_c   1.000
_cell.angle_alpha   90.00
_cell.angle_beta   90.00
_cell.angle_gamma   90.00
#
_symmetry.space_group_name_H-M   'P 1'
#
loop_
_entity.id
_entity.type
_entity.pdbx_description
1 polymer ?
#
loop_
_entity_poly.entity_id
_entity_poly.type
_entity_poly.pdbx_seq_one_letter_code
_entity_poly.pdbx_strand_id
1 'polypeptide(L)'
;MANLKVYIAYPMANLKVLINVWEIGRDSNFWEDPLVFKPERFWNSKLDVRGQDFGLIPFGAGRRICPGLSLALRMVSVMLGSLLNSFNWKLEADINDPEELDMEERFGITLAKVQPLRAIPSLL
;
A
#
# COMPACT_ATOMS: atom_id res chain seq x y z
N MET A 1 -10.33 16.09 -4.63
CA MET A 1 -10.38 15.16 -5.79
C MET A 1 -9.19 15.47 -6.67
N ALA A 2 -8.14 14.64 -6.62
CA ALA A 2 -7.07 14.69 -7.60
C ALA A 2 -7.66 14.30 -8.96
N ASN A 3 -7.96 15.29 -9.78
CA ASN A 3 -8.45 15.08 -11.13
C ASN A 3 -7.26 14.60 -11.97
N LEU A 4 -7.09 13.29 -12.13
CA LEU A 4 -6.24 12.74 -13.17
C LEU A 4 -6.90 13.03 -14.53
N LYS A 5 -6.73 14.26 -15.03
CA LYS A 5 -7.17 14.64 -16.37
C LYS A 5 -6.18 14.06 -17.37
N VAL A 6 -6.44 12.83 -17.81
CA VAL A 6 -5.75 12.28 -18.98
C VAL A 6 -6.33 12.93 -20.22
N TYR A 7 -5.73 14.05 -20.66
CA TYR A 7 -6.03 14.65 -21.94
C TYR A 7 -5.39 13.79 -23.05
N ILE A 8 -6.13 12.82 -23.57
CA ILE A 8 -5.71 12.08 -24.77
C ILE A 8 -5.99 12.97 -25.99
N ALA A 9 -5.06 13.86 -26.33
CA ALA A 9 -5.08 14.55 -27.60
C ALA A 9 -4.74 13.54 -28.70
N TYR A 10 -5.76 13.08 -29.44
CA TYR A 10 -5.72 12.07 -30.49
C TYR A 10 -5.34 10.64 -30.04
N PRO A 11 -6.11 9.59 -30.42
CA PRO A 11 -5.75 8.22 -30.12
C PRO A 11 -4.51 7.82 -30.95
N MET A 12 -3.33 8.00 -30.36
CA MET A 12 -2.12 7.36 -30.86
C MET A 12 -2.27 5.85 -30.63
N ALA A 13 -2.40 5.09 -31.72
CA ALA A 13 -2.29 3.64 -31.65
C ALA A 13 -0.99 3.29 -30.89
N ASN A 14 -1.07 2.34 -29.95
CA ASN A 14 0.03 1.91 -29.08
C ASN A 14 0.45 2.88 -27.95
N LEU A 15 -0.37 3.85 -27.57
CA LEU A 15 -0.13 4.64 -26.35
C LEU A 15 -0.08 3.72 -25.12
N LYS A 16 1.01 3.82 -24.35
CA LYS A 16 1.13 3.17 -23.04
C LYS A 16 0.70 4.14 -21.95
N VAL A 17 -0.24 3.72 -21.12
CA VAL A 17 -0.70 4.49 -19.97
C VAL A 17 -0.20 3.79 -18.71
N LEU A 18 0.53 4.53 -17.87
CA LEU A 18 0.93 4.09 -16.54
C LEU A 18 0.19 4.91 -15.50
N ILE A 19 -0.45 4.22 -14.55
CA ILE A 19 -1.11 4.86 -13.42
C ILE A 19 -0.16 4.80 -12.23
N ASN A 20 0.27 5.97 -11.75
CA ASN A 20 1.18 6.06 -10.61
C ASN A 20 0.41 5.91 -9.29
N VAL A 21 0.06 4.68 -8.93
CA VAL A 21 -0.66 4.38 -7.69
C VAL A 21 0.14 4.76 -6.44
N TRP A 22 1.48 4.73 -6.52
CA TRP A 22 2.36 5.12 -5.43
C TRP A 22 2.19 6.61 -5.05
N GLU A 23 2.10 7.48 -6.06
CA GLU A 23 1.85 8.92 -5.88
C GLU A 23 0.42 9.18 -5.38
N ILE A 24 -0.57 8.51 -5.97
CA ILE A 24 -1.99 8.65 -5.57
C ILE A 24 -2.17 8.32 -4.08
N GLY A 25 -1.49 7.29 -3.58
CA GLY A 25 -1.52 6.93 -2.15
C GLY A 25 -0.84 7.93 -1.22
N ARG A 26 -0.09 8.90 -1.77
CA ARG A 26 0.68 9.91 -1.02
C ARG A 26 0.30 11.35 -1.34
N ASP A 27 -0.70 11.56 -2.19
CA ASP A 27 -1.15 12.89 -2.58
C ASP A 27 -1.83 13.61 -1.39
N SER A 28 -1.21 14.68 -0.92
CA SER A 28 -1.72 15.51 0.19
C SER A 28 -3.02 16.23 -0.14
N ASN A 29 -3.41 16.34 -1.41
CA ASN A 29 -4.72 16.89 -1.81
C ASN A 29 -5.87 15.90 -1.58
N PHE A 30 -5.56 14.61 -1.38
CA PHE A 30 -6.55 13.57 -1.13
C PHE A 30 -6.41 12.97 0.27
N TRP A 31 -5.18 12.80 0.77
CA TRP A 31 -4.88 12.22 2.06
C TRP A 31 -4.33 13.28 3.03
N GLU A 32 -5.00 13.47 4.17
CA GLU A 32 -4.41 14.17 5.32
C GLU A 32 -3.22 13.35 5.85
N ASP A 33 -2.09 14.00 6.17
CA ASP A 33 -0.85 13.34 6.64
C ASP A 33 -0.49 12.08 5.84
N PRO A 34 -0.25 12.19 4.51
CA PRO A 34 -0.14 11.04 3.61
C PRO A 34 1.04 10.11 3.92
N LEU A 35 2.07 10.63 4.61
CA LEU A 35 3.28 9.89 4.96
C LEU A 35 3.19 9.22 6.33
N VAL A 36 2.13 9.50 7.11
CA VAL A 36 1.94 8.93 8.44
C VAL A 36 1.13 7.64 8.33
N PHE A 37 1.66 6.55 8.90
CA PHE A 37 0.93 5.30 9.05
C PHE A 37 -0.19 5.49 10.08
N LYS A 38 -1.41 5.74 9.60
CA LYS A 38 -2.61 6.04 10.39
C LYS A 38 -3.79 5.17 9.95
N PRO A 39 -3.87 3.89 10.35
CA PRO A 39 -4.96 2.98 9.99
C PRO A 39 -6.35 3.53 10.34
N GLU A 40 -6.42 4.37 11.37
CA GLU A 40 -7.63 5.00 11.89
C GLU A 40 -8.33 5.88 10.85
N ARG A 41 -7.62 6.35 9.81
CA ARG A 41 -8.24 7.09 8.69
C ARG A 41 -9.30 6.28 7.95
N PHE A 42 -9.26 4.96 8.09
CA PHE A 42 -10.23 4.05 7.48
C PHE A 42 -11.35 3.64 8.43
N TRP A 43 -11.30 4.02 9.72
CA TRP A 43 -12.37 3.70 10.67
C TRP A 43 -13.67 4.40 10.26
N ASN A 44 -14.74 3.61 10.11
CA ASN A 44 -16.06 4.08 9.63
C ASN A 44 -16.03 4.76 8.24
N SER A 45 -14.94 4.62 7.50
CA SER A 45 -14.84 5.11 6.13
C SER A 45 -15.64 4.22 5.18
N LYS A 46 -16.19 4.82 4.13
CA LYS A 46 -16.81 4.09 3.01
C LYS A 46 -15.82 3.77 1.89
N LEU A 47 -14.57 4.22 2.02
CA LEU A 47 -13.52 3.96 1.03
C LEU A 47 -13.22 2.47 0.94
N ASP A 48 -13.00 1.99 -0.28
CA ASP A 48 -12.73 0.59 -0.57
C ASP A 48 -11.67 0.42 -1.66
N VAL A 49 -10.90 -0.67 -1.55
CA VAL A 49 -9.84 -1.04 -2.49
C VAL A 49 -10.36 -1.74 -3.75
N ARG A 50 -11.68 -1.94 -3.87
CA ARG A 50 -12.35 -2.66 -4.98
C ARG A 50 -12.47 -1.83 -6.27
N GLY A 51 -11.71 -0.75 -6.39
CA GLY A 51 -11.55 -0.01 -7.63
C GLY A 51 -12.66 1.00 -7.95
N GLN A 52 -13.52 1.34 -6.97
CA GLN A 52 -14.52 2.40 -7.09
C GLN A 52 -14.00 3.75 -6.56
N ASP A 53 -13.08 3.72 -5.59
CA ASP A 53 -12.48 4.91 -5.00
C ASP A 53 -11.09 5.17 -5.62
N PHE A 54 -11.00 6.10 -6.57
CA PHE A 54 -9.77 6.34 -7.34
C PHE A 54 -8.60 6.92 -6.52
N GLY A 55 -8.84 7.40 -5.31
CA GLY A 55 -7.77 7.74 -4.37
C GLY A 55 -7.11 6.54 -3.70
N LEU A 56 -7.71 5.34 -3.82
CA LEU A 56 -7.25 4.09 -3.20
C LEU A 56 -7.44 2.90 -4.16
N ILE A 57 -6.51 2.72 -5.10
CA ILE A 57 -6.57 1.67 -6.13
C ILE A 57 -5.35 0.72 -6.14
N PRO A 58 -4.98 0.09 -4.99
CA PRO A 58 -3.81 -0.80 -4.92
C PRO A 58 -3.94 -2.04 -5.82
N PHE A 59 -5.16 -2.42 -6.20
CA PHE A 59 -5.46 -3.55 -7.10
C PHE A 59 -5.86 -3.10 -8.52
N GLY A 60 -5.70 -1.81 -8.83
CA GLY A 60 -6.24 -1.20 -10.05
C GLY A 60 -7.75 -1.02 -10.00
N ALA A 61 -8.35 -0.79 -11.16
CA ALA A 61 -9.79 -0.54 -11.32
C ALA A 61 -10.30 -0.98 -12.70
N GLY A 62 -11.62 -1.06 -12.85
CA GLY A 62 -12.29 -1.35 -14.12
C GLY A 62 -12.02 -2.76 -14.67
N ARG A 63 -12.00 -2.89 -16.00
CA ARG A 63 -11.97 -4.19 -16.71
C ARG A 63 -10.73 -5.05 -16.43
N ARG A 64 -9.63 -4.46 -15.95
CA ARG A 64 -8.37 -5.16 -15.66
C ARG A 64 -7.99 -5.06 -14.18
N ILE A 65 -8.97 -4.88 -13.30
CA ILE A 65 -8.74 -4.97 -11.85
C ILE A 65 -8.15 -6.34 -11.50
N CYS A 66 -7.25 -6.38 -10.52
CA CYS A 66 -6.55 -7.59 -10.11
C CYS A 66 -7.55 -8.71 -9.77
N PRO A 67 -7.52 -9.86 -10.48
CA PRO A 67 -8.42 -10.97 -10.17
C PRO A 67 -8.10 -11.62 -8.81
N GLY A 68 -6.89 -11.39 -8.28
CA GLY A 68 -6.45 -11.88 -6.97
C GLY A 68 -6.89 -11.05 -5.76
N LEU A 69 -7.62 -9.94 -5.95
CA LEU A 69 -8.01 -9.01 -4.88
C LEU A 69 -8.63 -9.73 -3.67
N SER A 70 -9.64 -10.57 -3.92
CA SER A 70 -10.35 -11.29 -2.86
C SER A 70 -9.46 -12.25 -2.07
N LEU A 71 -8.50 -12.89 -2.75
CA LEU A 71 -7.54 -13.78 -2.10
C LEU A 71 -6.53 -12.98 -1.27
N ALA A 72 -5.99 -11.91 -1.83
CA ALA A 72 -5.01 -11.05 -1.16
C ALA A 72 -5.57 -10.46 0.13
N LEU A 73 -6.81 -9.95 0.11
CA LEU A 73 -7.46 -9.40 1.31
C LEU A 73 -7.58 -10.44 2.43
N ARG A 74 -7.93 -11.69 2.09
CA ARG A 74 -8.05 -12.77 3.07
C ARG A 74 -6.68 -13.19 3.60
N MET A 75 -5.73 -13.42 2.69
CA MET A 75 -4.40 -13.91 3.04
C MET A 75 -3.63 -12.92 3.91
N VAL A 76 -3.59 -11.64 3.53
CA VAL A 76 -2.89 -10.60 4.30
C VAL A 76 -3.49 -10.45 5.69
N SER A 77 -4.82 -10.43 5.79
CA SER A 77 -5.52 -10.29 7.07
C SER A 77 -5.24 -11.48 8.01
N VAL A 78 -5.31 -12.71 7.48
CA VAL A 78 -5.03 -13.92 8.27
C VAL A 78 -3.57 -13.98 8.68
N MET A 79 -2.63 -13.76 7.76
CA MET A 79 -1.20 -13.78 8.09
C MET A 79 -0.85 -12.74 9.16
N LEU A 80 -1.25 -11.48 8.96
CA LEU A 80 -0.96 -10.41 9.90
C LEU A 80 -1.64 -10.66 11.26
N GLY A 81 -2.91 -11.05 11.25
CA GLY A 81 -3.65 -11.38 12.48
C GLY A 81 -3.01 -12.53 13.24
N SER A 82 -2.58 -13.59 12.56
CA SER A 82 -1.87 -14.72 13.19
C SER A 82 -0.52 -14.30 13.78
N LEU A 83 0.28 -13.51 13.04
CA LEU A 83 1.58 -13.05 13.53
C LEU A 83 1.47 -12.17 14.77
N LEU A 84 0.49 -11.25 14.79
CA LEU A 84 0.25 -10.35 15.92
C LEU A 84 -0.38 -11.06 17.13
N ASN A 85 -1.25 -12.05 16.89
CA ASN A 85 -1.95 -12.78 17.96
C ASN A 85 -1.09 -13.91 18.59
N SER A 86 0.02 -14.30 17.96
CA SER A 86 0.82 -15.43 18.45
C SER A 86 2.15 -15.01 19.10
N PHE A 87 2.65 -13.81 18.82
CA PHE A 87 3.98 -13.40 19.25
C PHE A 87 4.03 -11.93 19.68
N ASN A 88 4.83 -11.67 20.70
CA ASN A 88 5.46 -10.38 20.91
C ASN A 88 6.61 -10.22 19.90
N TRP A 89 6.87 -8.99 19.45
CA TRP A 89 7.90 -8.72 18.44
C TRP A 89 8.93 -7.73 18.99
N LYS A 90 10.21 -8.02 18.74
CA LYS A 90 11.33 -7.12 19.00
C LYS A 90 12.16 -6.96 17.72
N LEU A 91 12.71 -5.78 17.48
CA LEU A 91 13.66 -5.60 16.38
C LEU A 91 14.97 -6.34 16.68
N GLU A 92 15.70 -6.77 15.64
CA GLU A 92 17.03 -7.36 15.80
C GLU A 92 18.00 -6.36 16.48
N ALA A 93 18.99 -6.88 17.21
CA ALA A 93 19.66 -6.28 18.37
C ALA A 93 20.44 -4.94 18.19
N ASP A 94 20.27 -4.22 17.09
CA ASP A 94 20.96 -2.95 16.81
C ASP A 94 20.01 -1.77 16.55
N ILE A 95 18.68 -1.97 16.68
CA ILE A 95 17.67 -0.92 16.47
C ILE A 95 16.85 -0.76 17.76
N ASN A 96 17.13 0.31 18.51
CA ASN A 96 16.44 0.60 19.78
C ASN A 96 15.19 1.45 19.58
N ASP A 97 15.13 2.21 18.50
CA ASP A 97 13.99 3.04 18.13
C ASP A 97 13.43 2.60 16.75
N PRO A 98 12.13 2.26 16.64
CA PRO A 98 11.50 1.99 15.35
C PRO A 98 11.66 3.11 14.31
N GLU A 99 11.88 4.36 14.72
CA GLU A 99 12.13 5.48 13.81
C GLU A 99 13.47 5.38 13.07
N GLU A 100 14.42 4.59 13.58
CA GLU A 100 15.72 4.33 12.93
C GLU A 100 15.62 3.29 11.80
N LEU A 101 14.46 2.65 11.60
CA LEU A 101 14.28 1.67 10.53
C LEU A 101 14.41 2.34 9.16
N ASP A 102 15.37 1.87 8.36
CA ASP A 102 15.51 2.29 6.96
C ASP A 102 14.28 1.89 6.14
N MET A 103 13.51 2.87 5.68
CA MET A 103 12.30 2.72 4.87
C MET A 103 12.55 2.92 3.36
N GLU A 104 13.80 2.99 2.90
CA GLU A 104 14.12 3.12 1.49
C GLU A 104 13.52 1.97 0.66
N GLU A 105 13.06 2.29 -0.54
CA GLU A 105 12.37 1.37 -1.44
C GLU A 105 13.28 0.99 -2.63
N ARG A 106 13.35 -0.30 -2.94
CA ARG A 106 13.96 -0.82 -4.17
C ARG A 106 12.89 -0.97 -5.24
N PHE A 107 13.07 -0.27 -6.36
CA PHE A 107 12.21 -0.41 -7.54
C PHE A 107 12.42 -1.75 -8.26
N GLY A 108 11.32 -2.37 -8.70
CA GLY A 108 11.30 -3.66 -9.38
C GLY A 108 9.89 -4.00 -9.87
N ILE A 109 9.61 -5.29 -10.09
CA ILE A 109 8.24 -5.76 -10.41
C ILE A 109 7.26 -5.40 -9.29
N THR A 110 7.74 -5.48 -8.04
CA THR A 110 7.05 -5.02 -6.83
C THR A 110 8.01 -4.08 -6.09
N LEU A 111 7.48 -3.00 -5.50
CA LEU A 111 8.24 -2.16 -4.56
C LEU A 111 8.47 -2.94 -3.26
N ALA A 112 9.72 -3.01 -2.82
CA ALA A 112 10.11 -3.68 -1.59
C ALA A 112 11.09 -2.80 -0.80
N LYS A 113 11.19 -3.00 0.53
CA LYS A 113 12.23 -2.34 1.34
C LYS A 113 13.61 -2.75 0.82
N VAL A 114 14.55 -1.80 0.75
CA VAL A 114 15.96 -2.06 0.43
C VAL A 114 16.56 -3.01 1.46
N GLN A 115 16.35 -2.70 2.74
CA GLN A 115 16.72 -3.55 3.87
C GLN A 115 15.49 -4.33 4.36
N PRO A 116 15.50 -5.67 4.31
CA PRO A 116 14.40 -6.47 4.86
C PRO A 116 14.20 -6.19 6.36
N LEU A 117 12.94 -6.13 6.80
CA LEU A 117 12.63 -6.05 8.23
C LEU A 117 13.12 -7.33 8.92
N ARG A 118 13.93 -7.16 9.98
CA ARG A 118 14.37 -8.25 10.85
C ARG A 118 13.76 -8.05 12.23
N ALA A 119 12.87 -8.95 12.59
CA ALA A 119 12.19 -8.94 13.87
C ALA A 119 12.21 -10.34 14.49
N ILE A 120 12.45 -10.39 15.78
CA ILE A 120 12.55 -11.60 16.59
C ILE A 120 11.20 -11.81 17.29
N PRO A 121 10.49 -12.92 17.01
CA PRO A 121 9.30 -13.26 17.74
C PRO A 121 9.67 -13.82 19.12
N SER A 122 8.94 -13.42 20.16
CA SER A 122 8.89 -14.10 21.45
C SER A 122 7.46 -14.48 21.76
N LEU A 123 7.25 -15.57 22.48
CA LEU A 123 5.91 -15.98 22.90
C LEU A 123 5.22 -14.84 23.68
N LEU A 124 3.91 -14.73 23.50
CA LEU A 124 3.07 -13.80 24.25
C LEU A 124 3.14 -14.03 25.75
#